data_AF-A0A6G1KC08-F1
#
_entry.id   AF-A0A6G1KC08-F1
#
_cell.length_a   1.000
_cell.length_b   1.000
_cell.length_c   1.000
_cell.angle_alpha   90.00
_cell.angle_beta   90.00
_cell.angle_gamma   90.00
#
_symmetry.space_group_name_H-M   'P 1'
#
loop_
_entity.id
_entity.type
_entity.pdbx_description
1 polymer ?
#
loop_
_entity_poly.entity_id
_entity_poly.type
_entity_poly.pdbx_seq_one_letter_code
_entity_poly.pdbx_strand_id
1 'polypeptide(L)'
;MTSESTPDKVAAAIGLDANVEDIDNQLTSLPDTIKVHDNFRACVPPNAPDYGNPEADDYSKHASIFLAGSIEMGNAIQWQPHLTKLLSPLDITVCNPRRGTWGTGKTKEERDEQFSIQVEWELCALERVDVICFFFDKNTLSPVTMLELGLWAHSGKVVVCCDKDFWKAGNIHHVCNKYNVPFVKHYADLLPLIQQKLEHVVELKDFAGEKLTEEKAKRAALNVETAHKLKHQREAKEDATVHTPESEPTIHQYRKYLRPARVAFDADNVNDSTQKQAAWNKLCGY
;
A
#
# COMPACT_ATOMS: atom_id res chain seq x y z
N MET A 1 52.09 -17.14 -2.49
CA MET A 1 51.69 -17.62 -1.15
C MET A 1 51.42 -16.38 -0.32
N THR A 2 50.23 -16.02 0.11
CA THR A 2 48.92 -16.65 0.20
C THR A 2 47.92 -15.49 0.17
N SER A 3 47.00 -15.48 -0.79
CA SER A 3 45.84 -14.59 -0.75
C SER A 3 44.88 -15.10 0.31
N GLU A 4 44.75 -14.40 1.43
CA GLU A 4 43.69 -14.66 2.41
C GLU A 4 42.35 -14.27 1.78
N SER A 5 41.63 -15.27 1.27
CA SER A 5 40.21 -15.14 0.97
C SER A 5 39.46 -15.09 2.30
N THR A 6 38.91 -13.92 2.64
CA THR A 6 37.89 -13.79 3.69
C THR A 6 36.74 -14.74 3.37
N PRO A 7 36.28 -15.57 4.32
CA PRO A 7 35.16 -16.46 4.07
C PRO A 7 33.89 -15.64 3.85
N ASP A 8 33.25 -15.83 2.69
CA ASP A 8 31.92 -15.34 2.41
C ASP A 8 30.98 -15.80 3.53
N LYS A 9 30.54 -14.85 4.36
CA LYS A 9 29.45 -15.09 5.30
C LYS A 9 28.22 -15.46 4.49
N VAL A 10 27.85 -16.73 4.52
CA VAL A 10 26.57 -17.21 4.01
C VAL A 10 25.47 -16.37 4.68
N ALA A 11 24.82 -15.50 3.90
CA ALA A 11 23.68 -14.74 4.39
C ALA A 11 22.59 -15.73 4.82
N ALA A 12 22.23 -15.71 6.11
CA ALA A 12 21.15 -16.53 6.62
C ALA A 12 19.84 -16.16 5.89
N ALA A 13 19.05 -17.16 5.51
CA ALA A 13 17.74 -16.95 4.88
C ALA A 13 16.84 -16.10 5.79
N ILE A 14 16.23 -15.06 5.24
CA ILE A 14 15.29 -14.20 5.97
C ILE A 14 13.88 -14.75 5.73
N GLY A 15 13.22 -15.19 6.80
CA GLY A 15 11.82 -15.64 6.75
C GLY A 15 10.88 -14.44 6.75
N LEU A 16 10.32 -14.09 5.60
CA LEU A 16 9.36 -12.99 5.45
C LEU A 16 7.97 -13.37 5.97
N ASP A 17 7.67 -14.66 6.09
CA ASP A 17 6.43 -15.20 6.66
C ASP A 17 6.50 -15.42 8.18
N ALA A 18 7.60 -14.99 8.83
CA ALA A 18 7.67 -15.04 10.28
C ALA A 18 6.50 -14.25 10.90
N ASN A 19 5.90 -14.82 11.94
CA ASN A 19 4.81 -14.14 12.63
C ASN A 19 5.36 -12.90 13.36
N VAL A 20 4.97 -11.72 12.89
CA VAL A 20 5.25 -10.45 13.56
C VAL A 20 4.06 -10.12 14.43
N GLU A 21 4.31 -9.89 15.72
CA GLU A 21 3.28 -9.49 16.67
C GLU A 21 2.69 -8.13 16.31
N ASP A 22 1.36 -8.06 16.21
CA ASP A 22 0.63 -6.81 15.98
C ASP A 22 0.42 -6.05 17.28
N ILE A 23 1.51 -5.50 17.82
CA ILE A 23 1.55 -4.82 19.13
C ILE A 23 0.57 -3.64 19.24
N ASP A 24 0.25 -3.01 18.12
CA ASP A 24 -0.65 -1.85 18.04
C ASP A 24 -2.09 -2.24 17.65
N ASN A 25 -2.38 -3.54 17.53
CA ASN A 25 -3.68 -4.08 17.11
C ASN A 25 -4.20 -3.39 15.84
N GLN A 26 -3.33 -3.21 14.85
CA GLN A 26 -3.69 -2.59 13.57
C GLN A 26 -4.70 -3.45 12.80
N LEU A 27 -4.57 -4.78 12.84
CA LEU A 27 -5.42 -5.70 12.12
C LEU A 27 -6.75 -5.94 12.86
N THR A 28 -7.81 -6.11 12.08
CA THR A 28 -9.12 -6.55 12.61
C THR A 28 -9.09 -8.04 12.93
N SER A 29 -10.02 -8.51 13.75
CA SER A 29 -10.29 -9.96 13.85
C SER A 29 -10.79 -10.50 12.51
N LEU A 30 -10.37 -11.74 12.19
CA LEU A 30 -10.97 -12.49 11.09
C LEU A 30 -12.32 -13.09 11.54
N PRO A 31 -13.32 -13.18 10.65
CA PRO A 31 -14.52 -13.97 10.89
C PRO A 31 -14.19 -15.45 11.12
N ASP A 32 -15.00 -16.13 11.93
CA ASP A 32 -14.84 -17.57 12.24
C ASP A 32 -14.95 -18.47 11.00
N THR A 33 -15.73 -18.04 10.00
CA THR A 33 -15.93 -18.77 8.75
C THR A 33 -15.94 -17.79 7.58
N ILE A 34 -15.11 -18.08 6.58
CA ILE A 34 -15.04 -17.31 5.33
C ILE A 34 -15.29 -18.28 4.17
N LYS A 35 -16.37 -18.04 3.42
CA LYS A 35 -16.62 -18.77 2.18
C LYS A 35 -15.78 -18.16 1.06
N VAL A 36 -14.83 -18.92 0.54
CA VAL A 36 -14.00 -18.52 -0.60
C VAL A 36 -14.83 -18.60 -1.88
N HIS A 37 -14.66 -17.62 -2.77
CA HIS A 37 -15.28 -17.61 -4.09
C HIS A 37 -14.56 -18.60 -5.02
N ASP A 38 -15.28 -19.33 -5.88
CA ASP A 38 -14.70 -20.37 -6.74
C ASP A 38 -13.66 -19.80 -7.74
N ASN A 39 -13.89 -18.56 -8.18
CA ASN A 39 -13.00 -17.84 -9.09
C ASN A 39 -11.92 -16.99 -8.36
N PHE A 40 -11.86 -17.01 -7.03
CA PHE A 40 -10.81 -16.31 -6.29
C PHE A 40 -9.42 -16.90 -6.62
N ARG A 41 -8.43 -16.03 -6.83
CA ARG A 41 -7.02 -16.42 -7.02
C ARG A 41 -6.13 -15.61 -6.10
N ALA A 42 -5.21 -16.29 -5.42
CA ALA A 42 -4.14 -15.65 -4.65
C ALA A 42 -2.79 -16.02 -5.27
N CYS A 43 -2.10 -15.03 -5.82
CA CYS A 43 -0.85 -15.20 -6.54
C CYS A 43 0.31 -14.58 -5.75
N VAL A 44 1.42 -15.30 -5.68
CA VAL A 44 2.67 -14.87 -5.05
C VAL A 44 3.84 -15.13 -6.00
N PRO A 45 4.90 -14.31 -5.98
CA PRO A 45 6.09 -14.56 -6.79
C PRO A 45 6.78 -15.87 -6.40
N PRO A 46 7.42 -16.58 -7.35
CA PRO A 46 7.70 -16.16 -8.72
C PRO A 46 6.62 -16.56 -9.75
N ASN A 47 5.52 -17.16 -9.31
CA ASN A 47 4.49 -17.64 -10.24
C ASN A 47 3.75 -16.45 -10.87
N ALA A 48 3.60 -16.46 -12.19
CA ALA A 48 2.86 -15.40 -12.89
C ALA A 48 1.43 -15.30 -12.34
N PRO A 49 0.90 -14.09 -12.10
CA PRO A 49 -0.49 -13.94 -11.68
C PRO A 49 -1.45 -14.39 -12.79
N ASP A 50 -2.52 -15.07 -12.39
CA ASP A 50 -3.63 -15.47 -13.28
C ASP A 50 -4.71 -14.39 -13.21
N TYR A 51 -4.81 -13.54 -14.22
CA TYR A 51 -5.82 -12.46 -14.28
C TYR A 51 -7.16 -12.93 -14.87
N GLY A 52 -7.30 -14.23 -15.17
CA GLY A 52 -8.42 -14.77 -15.92
C GLY A 52 -8.33 -14.56 -17.42
N ASN A 53 -9.17 -15.26 -18.17
CA ASN A 53 -9.30 -15.07 -19.62
C ASN A 53 -10.45 -14.08 -19.91
N PRO A 54 -10.18 -12.83 -20.32
CA PRO A 54 -11.23 -11.85 -20.58
C PRO A 54 -12.18 -12.23 -21.73
N GLU A 55 -11.81 -13.18 -22.59
CA GLU A 55 -12.68 -13.70 -23.66
C GLU A 55 -13.64 -14.80 -23.18
N ALA A 56 -13.48 -15.32 -21.96
CA ALA A 56 -14.45 -16.22 -21.36
C ALA A 56 -15.55 -15.40 -20.66
N ASP A 57 -16.82 -15.66 -20.98
CA ASP A 57 -17.98 -14.90 -20.47
C ASP A 57 -17.99 -14.77 -18.93
N ASP A 58 -17.49 -15.79 -18.22
CA ASP A 58 -17.41 -15.85 -16.75
C ASP A 58 -16.38 -14.88 -16.13
N TYR A 59 -15.43 -14.38 -16.92
CA TYR A 59 -14.35 -13.49 -16.46
C TYR A 59 -14.58 -12.01 -16.78
N SER A 60 -15.67 -11.68 -17.49
CA SER A 60 -16.02 -10.30 -17.83
C SER A 60 -16.14 -9.41 -16.58
N LYS A 61 -16.51 -9.97 -15.44
CA LYS A 61 -16.66 -9.28 -14.14
C LYS A 61 -15.53 -9.55 -13.14
N HIS A 62 -14.49 -10.30 -13.53
CA HIS A 62 -13.34 -10.60 -12.66
C HIS A 62 -12.42 -9.39 -12.51
N ALA A 63 -12.03 -9.01 -11.29
CA ALA A 63 -11.13 -7.89 -11.05
C ALA A 63 -9.81 -8.33 -10.42
N SER A 64 -8.83 -7.43 -10.35
CA SER A 64 -7.52 -7.74 -9.80
C SER A 64 -6.98 -6.65 -8.88
N ILE A 65 -6.25 -7.06 -7.85
CA ILE A 65 -5.67 -6.16 -6.85
C ILE A 65 -4.23 -6.53 -6.51
N PHE A 66 -3.35 -5.54 -6.43
CA PHE A 66 -1.99 -5.68 -5.90
C PHE A 66 -1.91 -5.17 -4.46
N LEU A 67 -1.29 -5.94 -3.57
CA LEU A 67 -1.12 -5.61 -2.16
C LEU A 67 0.26 -4.97 -1.91
N ALA A 68 0.44 -3.73 -2.38
CA ALA A 68 1.65 -2.94 -2.13
C ALA A 68 1.69 -2.48 -0.66
N GLY A 69 2.87 -2.36 -0.09
CA GLY A 69 2.97 -1.91 1.30
C GLY A 69 4.12 -2.52 2.07
N SER A 70 4.07 -2.27 3.37
CA SER A 70 5.07 -2.71 4.32
C SER A 70 5.28 -4.23 4.27
N ILE A 71 6.48 -4.66 3.87
CA ILE A 71 7.02 -6.00 4.14
C ILE A 71 8.23 -5.85 5.07
N GLU A 72 9.08 -4.84 4.81
CA GLU A 72 10.22 -4.43 5.63
C GLU A 72 11.15 -5.60 6.00
N MET A 73 11.48 -6.44 5.02
CA MET A 73 12.28 -7.66 5.22
C MET A 73 11.69 -8.61 6.29
N GLY A 74 10.36 -8.65 6.39
CA GLY A 74 9.64 -9.51 7.32
C GLY A 74 9.32 -8.84 8.66
N ASN A 75 9.67 -7.57 8.88
CA ASN A 75 9.36 -6.84 10.11
C ASN A 75 7.94 -6.26 10.15
N ALA A 76 7.25 -6.17 9.01
CA ALA A 76 5.88 -5.70 8.98
C ALA A 76 4.91 -6.79 9.48
N ILE A 77 3.84 -6.38 10.17
CA ILE A 77 2.73 -7.27 10.53
C ILE A 77 2.21 -8.03 9.30
N GLN A 78 1.64 -9.22 9.50
CA GLN A 78 1.19 -10.11 8.41
C GLN A 78 -0.13 -9.63 7.75
N TRP A 79 -0.18 -8.36 7.34
CA TRP A 79 -1.36 -7.72 6.78
C TRP A 79 -1.70 -8.22 5.38
N GLN A 80 -0.72 -8.60 4.53
CA GLN A 80 -1.03 -9.11 3.19
C GLN A 80 -1.77 -10.45 3.23
N PRO A 81 -1.28 -11.49 3.96
CA PRO A 81 -2.04 -12.74 4.09
C PRO A 81 -3.38 -12.52 4.79
N HIS A 82 -3.44 -11.60 5.76
CA HIS A 82 -4.68 -11.25 6.45
C HIS A 82 -5.72 -10.63 5.50
N LEU A 83 -5.34 -9.62 4.72
CA LEU A 83 -6.21 -8.97 3.73
C LEU A 83 -6.60 -9.94 2.61
N THR A 84 -5.68 -10.79 2.16
CA THR A 84 -5.95 -11.84 1.16
C THR A 84 -7.09 -12.75 1.61
N LYS A 85 -7.12 -13.16 2.90
CA LYS A 85 -8.23 -13.95 3.46
C LYS A 85 -9.55 -13.18 3.46
N LEU A 86 -9.53 -11.91 3.86
CA LEU A 86 -10.72 -11.05 3.87
C LEU A 86 -11.30 -10.80 2.46
N LEU A 87 -10.44 -10.81 1.44
CA LEU A 87 -10.83 -10.65 0.03
C LEU A 87 -11.22 -11.96 -0.66
N SER A 88 -10.96 -13.11 -0.04
CA SER A 88 -11.27 -14.43 -0.62
C SER A 88 -12.74 -14.71 -0.97
N PRO A 89 -13.74 -14.03 -0.39
CA PRO A 89 -15.13 -14.15 -0.84
C PRO A 89 -15.45 -13.48 -2.19
N LEU A 90 -14.49 -12.77 -2.80
CA LEU A 90 -14.70 -12.00 -4.01
C LEU A 90 -14.20 -12.73 -5.26
N ASP A 91 -14.82 -12.44 -6.40
CA ASP A 91 -14.38 -12.87 -7.72
C ASP A 91 -13.20 -12.04 -8.23
N ILE A 92 -12.03 -12.23 -7.61
CA ILE A 92 -10.84 -11.45 -7.92
C ILE A 92 -9.54 -12.25 -7.89
N THR A 93 -8.52 -11.66 -8.50
CA THR A 93 -7.12 -12.04 -8.37
C THR A 93 -6.38 -11.10 -7.42
N VAL A 94 -5.80 -11.66 -6.36
CA VAL A 94 -4.94 -10.95 -5.41
C VAL A 94 -3.48 -11.24 -5.75
N CYS A 95 -2.73 -10.21 -6.15
CA CYS A 95 -1.29 -10.25 -6.30
C CYS A 95 -0.63 -9.83 -4.98
N ASN A 96 -0.12 -10.79 -4.22
CA ASN A 96 0.57 -10.56 -2.95
C ASN A 96 2.10 -10.66 -3.15
N PRO A 97 2.86 -9.54 -3.03
CA PRO A 97 4.31 -9.55 -3.22
C PRO A 97 5.09 -10.24 -2.09
N ARG A 98 4.47 -10.43 -0.90
CA ARG A 98 5.13 -11.08 0.24
C ARG A 98 5.22 -12.59 0.01
N ARG A 99 6.44 -13.08 -0.25
CA ARG A 99 6.78 -14.51 -0.39
C ARG A 99 7.64 -15.01 0.78
N GLY A 100 7.45 -16.25 1.21
CA GLY A 100 7.88 -16.67 2.56
C GLY A 100 9.37 -16.71 2.89
N THR A 101 10.25 -17.06 1.96
CA THR A 101 11.70 -17.12 2.25
C THR A 101 12.50 -16.33 1.23
N TRP A 102 13.28 -15.37 1.72
CA TRP A 102 14.26 -14.63 0.93
C TRP A 102 15.65 -15.24 1.09
N GLY A 103 16.41 -15.30 -0.01
CA GLY A 103 17.86 -15.56 0.04
C GLY A 103 18.30 -17.03 0.13
N THR A 104 17.60 -17.96 -0.54
CA THR A 104 18.08 -19.35 -0.68
C THR A 104 19.25 -19.50 -1.66
N GLY A 105 19.61 -18.43 -2.38
CA GLY A 105 20.74 -18.40 -3.32
C GLY A 105 22.08 -18.56 -2.60
N LYS A 106 22.81 -19.60 -2.96
CA LYS A 106 24.14 -19.93 -2.42
C LYS A 106 25.19 -18.98 -2.99
N THR A 107 25.04 -18.55 -4.24
CA THR A 107 25.95 -17.60 -4.91
C THR A 107 25.38 -16.17 -4.94
N LYS A 108 26.22 -15.20 -5.30
CA LYS A 108 25.79 -13.81 -5.49
C LYS A 108 24.85 -13.70 -6.69
N GLU A 109 25.19 -14.37 -7.78
CA GLU A 109 24.47 -14.37 -9.04
C GLU A 109 23.04 -14.92 -8.86
N GLU A 110 22.89 -16.00 -8.09
CA GLU A 110 21.57 -16.57 -7.75
C GLU A 110 20.72 -15.60 -6.93
N ARG A 111 21.34 -14.84 -6.01
CA ARG A 111 20.61 -13.82 -5.22
C ARG A 111 20.20 -12.63 -6.08
N ASP A 112 21.06 -12.19 -6.98
CA ASP A 112 20.78 -11.09 -7.92
C ASP A 112 19.64 -11.49 -8.87
N GLU A 113 19.64 -12.74 -9.39
CA GLU A 113 18.56 -13.25 -10.23
C GLU A 113 17.22 -13.35 -9.46
N GLN A 114 17.23 -13.88 -8.24
CA GLN A 114 16.02 -13.96 -7.40
C GLN A 114 15.47 -12.58 -7.01
N PHE A 115 16.35 -11.59 -6.86
CA PHE A 115 15.98 -10.20 -6.65
C PHE A 115 15.36 -9.61 -7.92
N SER A 116 15.98 -9.79 -9.08
CA SER A 116 15.44 -9.32 -10.36
C SER A 116 14.07 -9.92 -10.66
N ILE A 117 13.88 -11.23 -10.44
CA ILE A 117 12.57 -11.89 -10.62
C ILE A 117 11.51 -11.28 -9.72
N GLN A 118 11.83 -10.98 -8.46
CA GLN A 118 10.90 -10.34 -7.54
C GLN A 118 10.50 -8.94 -8.05
N VAL A 119 11.49 -8.10 -8.34
CA VAL A 119 11.26 -6.71 -8.75
C VAL A 119 10.45 -6.66 -10.04
N GLU A 120 10.81 -7.47 -11.03
CA GLU A 120 10.08 -7.53 -12.30
C GLU A 120 8.66 -8.06 -12.11
N TRP A 121 8.46 -9.06 -11.24
CA TRP A 121 7.12 -9.54 -10.91
C TRP A 121 6.26 -8.44 -10.28
N GLU A 122 6.81 -7.68 -9.33
CA GLU A 122 6.11 -6.57 -8.67
C GLU A 122 5.75 -5.46 -9.66
N LEU A 123 6.71 -5.03 -10.49
CA LEU A 123 6.49 -4.01 -11.52
C LEU A 123 5.44 -4.44 -12.55
N CYS A 124 5.56 -5.66 -13.08
CA CYS A 124 4.58 -6.21 -14.03
C CYS A 124 3.18 -6.29 -13.41
N ALA A 125 3.09 -6.70 -12.14
CA ALA A 125 1.82 -6.85 -11.47
C ALA A 125 1.17 -5.48 -11.18
N LEU A 126 1.93 -4.50 -10.69
CA LEU A 126 1.48 -3.12 -10.49
C LEU A 126 0.92 -2.50 -11.78
N GLU A 127 1.57 -2.76 -12.92
CA GLU A 127 1.11 -2.28 -14.23
C GLU A 127 -0.22 -2.91 -14.66
N ARG A 128 -0.39 -4.21 -14.39
CA ARG A 128 -1.52 -5.00 -14.90
C ARG A 128 -2.78 -4.93 -14.04
N VAL A 129 -2.65 -4.83 -12.72
CA VAL A 129 -3.83 -4.89 -11.83
C VAL A 129 -4.79 -3.72 -12.05
N ASP A 130 -6.06 -3.95 -11.71
CA ASP A 130 -7.09 -2.91 -11.74
C ASP A 130 -6.99 -1.97 -10.53
N VAL A 131 -6.66 -2.53 -9.36
CA VAL A 131 -6.54 -1.81 -8.09
C VAL A 131 -5.18 -2.04 -7.45
N ILE A 132 -4.59 -0.99 -6.88
CA ILE A 132 -3.38 -1.08 -6.07
C ILE A 132 -3.73 -0.62 -4.66
N CYS A 133 -3.63 -1.54 -3.70
CA CYS A 133 -3.78 -1.22 -2.28
C CYS A 133 -2.39 -0.96 -1.68
N PHE A 134 -2.21 0.20 -1.08
CA PHE A 134 -1.04 0.52 -0.26
C PHE A 134 -1.41 0.45 1.22
N PHE A 135 -0.70 -0.36 2.00
CA PHE A 135 -0.77 -0.34 3.46
C PHE A 135 0.59 0.05 4.06
N PHE A 136 0.57 1.04 4.94
CA PHE A 136 1.74 1.49 5.70
C PHE A 136 1.59 1.06 7.16
N ASP A 137 2.36 0.06 7.56
CA ASP A 137 2.50 -0.37 8.95
C ASP A 137 3.23 0.74 9.75
N LYS A 138 2.60 1.19 10.84
CA LYS A 138 3.11 2.23 11.76
C LYS A 138 4.56 1.99 12.19
N ASN A 139 4.96 0.72 12.31
CA ASN A 139 6.25 0.31 12.85
C ASN A 139 7.32 0.06 11.77
N THR A 140 7.13 0.56 10.55
CA THR A 140 8.07 0.35 9.43
C THR A 140 8.50 1.66 8.77
N LEU A 141 9.56 1.61 7.94
CA LEU A 141 9.96 2.77 7.14
C LEU A 141 9.34 2.78 5.74
N SER A 142 9.18 1.61 5.12
CA SER A 142 8.51 1.43 3.83
C SER A 142 9.02 2.33 2.67
N PRO A 143 10.35 2.50 2.46
CA PRO A 143 10.87 3.43 1.46
C PRO A 143 10.52 3.05 0.00
N VAL A 144 10.54 1.75 -0.33
CA VAL A 144 10.14 1.25 -1.66
C VAL A 144 8.65 1.49 -1.89
N THR A 145 7.82 1.21 -0.90
CA THR A 145 6.38 1.51 -0.93
C THR A 145 6.10 3.00 -1.16
N MET A 146 6.87 3.90 -0.56
CA MET A 146 6.72 5.34 -0.81
C MET A 146 7.08 5.72 -2.24
N LEU A 147 8.11 5.08 -2.83
CA LEU A 147 8.49 5.27 -4.23
C LEU A 147 7.37 4.79 -5.16
N GLU A 148 6.84 3.59 -4.92
CA GLU A 148 5.74 3.01 -5.68
C GLU A 148 4.46 3.85 -5.60
N LEU A 149 4.11 4.36 -4.41
CA LEU A 149 2.98 5.29 -4.28
C LEU A 149 3.21 6.55 -5.12
N GLY A 150 4.42 7.09 -5.13
CA GLY A 150 4.77 8.22 -5.99
C GLY A 150 4.57 7.93 -7.49
N LEU A 151 4.92 6.72 -7.92
CA LEU A 151 4.75 6.27 -9.31
C LEU A 151 3.26 6.10 -9.68
N TRP A 152 2.44 5.60 -8.76
CA TRP A 152 1.05 5.19 -9.06
C TRP A 152 -0.03 6.16 -8.59
N ALA A 153 0.28 7.20 -7.80
CA ALA A 153 -0.71 8.11 -7.21
C ALA A 153 -1.64 8.76 -8.24
N HIS A 154 -1.15 9.04 -9.45
CA HIS A 154 -1.94 9.67 -10.52
C HIS A 154 -2.72 8.67 -11.41
N SER A 155 -2.59 7.36 -11.17
CA SER A 155 -3.14 6.33 -12.06
C SER A 155 -4.66 6.13 -11.96
N GLY A 156 -5.27 6.61 -10.87
CA GLY A 156 -6.65 6.29 -10.53
C GLY A 156 -6.88 4.88 -9.96
N LYS A 157 -5.85 4.01 -9.95
CA LYS A 157 -5.93 2.63 -9.45
C LYS A 157 -5.76 2.50 -7.94
N VAL A 158 -5.32 3.57 -7.27
CA VAL A 158 -4.80 3.47 -5.90
C VAL A 158 -5.89 3.59 -4.84
N VAL A 159 -5.73 2.83 -3.73
CA VAL A 159 -6.29 3.09 -2.39
C VAL A 159 -5.15 3.02 -1.37
N VAL A 160 -5.22 3.82 -0.31
CA VAL A 160 -4.18 3.86 0.72
C VAL A 160 -4.77 3.66 2.11
N CYS A 161 -4.10 2.88 2.94
CA CYS A 161 -4.26 2.90 4.40
C CYS A 161 -2.94 3.38 5.01
N CYS A 162 -2.98 4.53 5.66
CA CYS A 162 -1.81 5.13 6.30
C CYS A 162 -2.24 5.84 7.58
N ASP A 163 -1.92 5.23 8.71
CA ASP A 163 -2.21 5.80 10.02
C ASP A 163 -1.42 7.09 10.27
N LYS A 164 -1.94 7.98 11.10
CA LYS A 164 -1.28 9.24 11.48
C LYS A 164 0.08 9.01 12.16
N ASP A 165 0.25 7.86 12.80
CA ASP A 165 1.46 7.53 13.57
C ASP A 165 2.58 6.95 12.68
N PHE A 166 2.31 6.65 11.40
CA PHE A 166 3.38 6.33 10.46
C PHE A 166 4.33 7.52 10.29
N TRP A 167 5.65 7.27 10.35
CA TRP A 167 6.68 8.32 10.45
C TRP A 167 6.68 9.36 9.31
N LYS A 168 6.10 9.02 8.16
CA LYS A 168 5.91 9.93 7.01
C LYS A 168 4.45 10.17 6.64
N ALA A 169 3.50 9.89 7.54
CA ALA A 169 2.06 10.01 7.29
C ALA A 169 1.67 11.33 6.63
N GLY A 170 2.18 12.47 7.13
CA GLY A 170 1.91 13.77 6.52
C GLY A 170 2.27 13.84 5.03
N ASN A 171 3.40 13.29 4.60
CA ASN A 171 3.80 13.25 3.19
C ASN A 171 2.84 12.37 2.38
N ILE A 172 2.49 11.20 2.92
CA ILE A 172 1.55 10.27 2.28
C ILE A 172 0.18 10.92 2.11
N HIS A 173 -0.37 11.53 3.17
CA HIS A 173 -1.67 12.18 3.15
C HIS A 173 -1.68 13.40 2.20
N HIS A 174 -0.60 14.18 2.15
CA HIS A 174 -0.47 15.28 1.20
C HIS A 174 -0.46 14.81 -0.26
N VAL A 175 0.27 13.74 -0.58
CA VAL A 175 0.24 13.12 -1.91
C VAL A 175 -1.17 12.62 -2.22
N CYS A 176 -1.83 11.93 -1.28
CA CYS A 176 -3.17 11.41 -1.49
C CYS A 176 -4.18 12.53 -1.78
N ASN A 177 -4.15 13.61 -0.99
CA ASN A 177 -4.99 14.79 -1.22
C ASN A 177 -4.69 15.46 -2.57
N LYS A 178 -3.41 15.62 -2.92
CA LYS A 178 -3.00 16.28 -4.18
C LYS A 178 -3.48 15.53 -5.42
N TYR A 179 -3.47 14.21 -5.38
CA TYR A 179 -3.83 13.35 -6.52
C TYR A 179 -5.24 12.75 -6.40
N ASN A 180 -6.06 13.20 -5.45
CA ASN A 180 -7.39 12.65 -5.17
C ASN A 180 -7.38 11.12 -4.99
N VAL A 181 -6.35 10.60 -4.31
CA VAL A 181 -6.26 9.18 -3.96
C VAL A 181 -7.12 8.95 -2.71
N PRO A 182 -8.09 8.03 -2.75
CA PRO A 182 -8.87 7.68 -1.57
C PRO A 182 -7.99 7.00 -0.52
N PHE A 183 -8.02 7.51 0.70
CA PHE A 183 -7.23 6.94 1.79
C PHE A 183 -7.95 6.93 3.13
N VAL A 184 -7.66 5.91 3.93
CA VAL A 184 -8.13 5.74 5.31
C VAL A 184 -6.93 5.72 6.26
N LYS A 185 -7.19 5.98 7.54
CA LYS A 185 -6.14 5.95 8.58
C LYS A 185 -6.02 4.58 9.26
N HIS A 186 -7.11 3.82 9.30
CA HIS A 186 -7.18 2.56 10.04
C HIS A 186 -7.46 1.39 9.09
N TYR A 187 -6.78 0.28 9.34
CA TYR A 187 -6.93 -0.94 8.54
C TYR A 187 -8.39 -1.44 8.51
N ALA A 188 -9.14 -1.26 9.59
CA ALA A 188 -10.54 -1.65 9.67
C ALA A 188 -11.45 -0.96 8.64
N ASP A 189 -11.05 0.21 8.14
CA ASP A 189 -11.76 0.96 7.10
C ASP A 189 -11.26 0.65 5.68
N LEU A 190 -10.17 -0.11 5.56
CA LEU A 190 -9.53 -0.42 4.29
C LEU A 190 -10.35 -1.41 3.44
N LEU A 191 -10.88 -2.47 4.05
CA LEU A 191 -11.64 -3.50 3.34
C LEU A 191 -12.90 -2.94 2.64
N PRO A 192 -13.77 -2.15 3.31
CA PRO A 192 -14.93 -1.55 2.65
C PRO A 192 -14.54 -0.63 1.48
N LEU A 193 -13.46 0.14 1.63
CA LEU A 193 -12.96 1.03 0.57
C LEU A 193 -12.45 0.23 -0.65
N ILE A 194 -11.73 -0.87 -0.41
CA ILE A 194 -11.26 -1.78 -1.48
C ILE A 194 -12.45 -2.39 -2.20
N GLN A 195 -13.44 -2.91 -1.47
CA GLN A 195 -14.61 -3.57 -2.05
C GLN A 195 -15.36 -2.63 -2.99
N GLN A 196 -15.64 -1.40 -2.55
CA GLN A 196 -16.29 -0.40 -3.41
C GLN A 196 -15.47 -0.08 -4.65
N LYS A 197 -14.14 0.05 -4.52
CA LYS A 197 -13.30 0.37 -5.67
C LYS A 197 -13.26 -0.78 -6.68
N LEU A 198 -13.21 -2.03 -6.21
CA LEU A 198 -13.30 -3.22 -7.07
C LEU A 198 -14.65 -3.28 -7.79
N GLU A 199 -15.76 -3.00 -7.09
CA GLU A 199 -17.08 -2.91 -7.70
C GLU A 199 -17.12 -1.85 -8.81
N HIS A 200 -16.60 -0.65 -8.55
CA HIS A 200 -16.50 0.40 -9.56
C HIS A 200 -15.65 -0.01 -10.77
N VAL A 201 -14.54 -0.73 -10.58
CA VAL A 201 -13.73 -1.26 -11.68
C VAL A 201 -14.58 -2.19 -12.56
N VAL A 202 -15.34 -3.09 -11.93
CA VAL A 202 -16.17 -4.08 -12.61
C VAL A 202 -17.31 -3.40 -13.39
N GLU A 203 -17.96 -2.38 -12.82
CA GLU A 203 -18.95 -1.57 -13.53
C GLU A 203 -18.36 -0.80 -14.71
N LEU A 204 -17.15 -0.25 -14.54
CA LEU A 204 -16.49 0.54 -15.58
C LEU A 204 -16.21 -0.25 -16.86
N LYS A 205 -16.13 -1.58 -16.78
CA LYS A 205 -15.98 -2.46 -17.94
C LYS A 205 -17.17 -2.40 -18.92
N ASP A 206 -18.34 -1.93 -18.46
CA ASP A 206 -19.53 -1.77 -19.29
C ASP A 206 -19.52 -0.46 -20.11
N PHE A 207 -18.50 0.39 -19.94
CA PHE A 207 -18.40 1.69 -20.59
C PHE A 207 -17.18 1.76 -21.53
N ALA A 208 -17.30 2.54 -22.61
CA ALA A 208 -16.24 2.81 -23.56
C ALA A 208 -16.23 4.28 -24.00
N GLY A 209 -15.13 4.73 -24.60
CA GLY A 209 -15.01 6.08 -25.18
C GLY A 209 -15.13 7.20 -24.15
N GLU A 210 -15.74 8.32 -24.52
CA GLU A 210 -15.90 9.51 -23.66
C GLU A 210 -16.69 9.19 -22.38
N LYS A 211 -17.72 8.35 -22.50
CA LYS A 211 -18.55 7.93 -21.37
C LYS A 211 -17.73 7.18 -20.31
N LEU A 212 -16.74 6.40 -20.71
CA LEU A 212 -15.82 5.73 -19.76
C LEU A 212 -15.01 6.76 -18.96
N THR A 213 -14.54 7.82 -19.60
CA THR A 213 -13.76 8.88 -18.94
C THR A 213 -14.60 9.62 -17.91
N GLU A 214 -15.83 9.97 -18.25
CA GLU A 214 -16.78 10.63 -17.33
C GLU A 214 -17.10 9.73 -16.13
N GLU A 215 -17.44 8.46 -16.38
CA GLU A 215 -17.81 7.52 -15.33
C GLU A 215 -16.60 7.17 -14.44
N LYS A 216 -15.37 7.14 -14.98
CA LYS A 216 -14.12 7.02 -14.22
C LYS A 216 -13.93 8.19 -13.26
N ALA A 217 -14.11 9.42 -13.73
CA ALA A 217 -13.97 10.61 -12.90
C ALA A 217 -15.02 10.62 -11.77
N LYS A 218 -16.27 10.28 -12.09
CA LYS A 218 -17.36 10.16 -11.10
C LYS A 218 -17.06 9.12 -10.02
N ARG A 219 -16.59 7.93 -10.40
CA ARG A 219 -16.25 6.86 -9.44
C ARG A 219 -14.99 7.16 -8.64
N ALA A 220 -14.01 7.85 -9.22
CA ALA A 220 -12.88 8.37 -8.48
C ALA A 220 -13.33 9.33 -7.36
N ALA A 221 -14.22 10.28 -7.66
CA ALA A 221 -14.78 11.19 -6.66
C ALA A 221 -15.56 10.44 -5.56
N LEU A 222 -16.40 9.46 -5.94
CA LEU A 222 -17.17 8.66 -4.98
C LEU A 222 -16.28 7.82 -4.04
N ASN A 223 -15.17 7.27 -4.55
CA ASN A 223 -14.19 6.57 -3.73
C ASN A 223 -13.55 7.50 -2.67
N VAL A 224 -13.23 8.74 -3.06
CA VAL A 224 -12.69 9.75 -2.13
C VAL A 224 -13.74 10.13 -1.09
N GLU A 225 -14.99 10.38 -1.50
CA GLU A 225 -16.10 10.66 -0.59
C GLU A 225 -16.31 9.53 0.42
N THR A 226 -16.23 8.29 -0.04
CA THR A 226 -16.37 7.10 0.82
C THR A 226 -15.26 7.02 1.85
N ALA A 227 -14.01 7.28 1.43
CA ALA A 227 -12.88 7.34 2.36
C ALA A 227 -13.08 8.43 3.45
N HIS A 228 -13.57 9.61 3.05
CA HIS A 228 -13.93 10.68 4.01
C HIS A 228 -15.06 10.25 4.97
N LYS A 229 -16.10 9.60 4.44
CA LYS A 229 -17.22 9.10 5.23
C LYS A 229 -16.76 8.07 6.27
N LEU A 230 -15.95 7.09 5.87
CA LEU A 230 -15.38 6.08 6.78
C LEU A 230 -14.57 6.75 7.89
N LYS A 231 -13.72 7.72 7.53
CA LYS A 231 -12.94 8.51 8.50
C LYS A 231 -13.84 9.22 9.51
N HIS A 232 -14.87 9.95 9.05
CA HIS A 232 -15.78 10.67 9.94
C HIS A 232 -16.59 9.73 10.84
N GLN A 233 -17.02 8.57 10.33
CA GLN A 233 -17.73 7.58 11.13
C GLN A 233 -16.84 7.00 12.23
N ARG A 234 -15.53 6.84 11.97
CA ARG A 234 -14.56 6.37 12.97
C ARG A 234 -14.32 7.42 14.04
N GLU A 235 -14.03 8.66 13.64
CA GLU A 235 -13.81 9.79 14.57
C GLU A 235 -15.03 9.99 15.48
N ALA A 236 -16.26 9.90 14.94
CA ALA A 236 -17.48 9.99 15.76
C ALA A 236 -17.67 8.81 16.74
N LYS A 237 -17.20 7.60 16.40
CA LYS A 237 -17.22 6.45 17.32
C LYS A 237 -16.20 6.61 18.43
N GLU A 238 -15.02 7.14 18.14
CA GLU A 238 -13.98 7.42 19.13
C GLU A 238 -14.43 8.51 20.11
N ASP A 239 -15.01 9.62 19.62
CA ASP A 239 -15.54 10.70 20.47
C ASP A 239 -16.69 10.24 21.38
N ALA A 240 -17.52 9.31 20.90
CA ALA A 240 -18.60 8.72 21.70
C ALA A 240 -18.10 7.78 22.80
N THR A 241 -16.83 7.34 22.72
CA THR A 241 -16.19 6.42 23.65
C THR A 241 -15.20 7.22 24.50
N VAL A 242 -15.70 7.91 25.55
CA VAL A 242 -14.93 8.76 26.50
C VAL A 242 -13.47 8.30 26.68
N HIS A 243 -12.50 9.16 26.38
CA HIS A 243 -11.08 8.82 26.43
C HIS A 243 -10.48 9.00 27.85
N THR A 244 -9.94 7.91 28.39
CA THR A 244 -8.77 7.93 29.30
C THR A 244 -7.53 8.47 28.57
N PRO A 245 -6.51 8.99 29.30
CA PRO A 245 -5.42 9.76 28.69
C PRO A 245 -4.67 8.99 27.60
N GLU A 246 -4.39 9.68 26.50
CA GLU A 246 -3.59 9.21 25.36
C GLU A 246 -2.29 8.54 25.83
N SER A 247 -2.09 7.28 25.44
CA SER A 247 -0.78 6.63 25.51
C SER A 247 0.21 7.38 24.61
N GLU A 248 1.42 7.64 25.12
CA GLU A 248 2.47 8.30 24.35
C GLU A 248 2.70 7.60 22.99
N PRO A 249 2.87 8.34 21.89
CA PRO A 249 3.15 7.75 20.58
C PRO A 249 4.45 6.95 20.65
N THR A 250 4.38 5.69 20.22
CA THR A 250 5.44 4.69 20.28
C THR A 250 6.57 5.00 19.28
N ILE A 251 7.31 6.10 19.51
CA ILE A 251 8.58 6.45 18.83
C ILE A 251 9.72 5.52 19.31
N HIS A 252 9.44 4.28 19.72
CA HIS A 252 10.48 3.46 20.35
C HIS A 252 11.55 2.99 19.35
N GLN A 253 11.22 2.89 18.06
CA GLN A 253 12.11 2.24 17.08
C GLN A 253 12.98 3.19 16.23
N TYR A 254 12.68 4.49 16.15
CA TYR A 254 13.30 5.36 15.14
C TYR A 254 13.89 6.70 15.64
N ARG A 255 14.20 6.84 16.94
CA ARG A 255 14.97 8.00 17.46
C ARG A 255 16.32 8.22 16.73
N LYS A 256 16.93 7.16 16.20
CA LYS A 256 18.17 7.24 15.40
C LYS A 256 18.00 7.96 14.04
N TYR A 257 16.81 7.91 13.44
CA TYR A 257 16.55 8.50 12.12
C TYR A 257 15.84 9.86 12.22
N LEU A 258 15.37 10.23 13.41
CA LEU A 258 14.74 11.50 13.72
C LEU A 258 15.78 12.54 14.21
N ARG A 259 16.62 13.05 13.30
CA ARG A 259 17.14 14.45 13.19
C ARG A 259 18.27 14.51 12.13
N PRO A 260 18.31 15.52 11.23
CA PRO A 260 17.99 16.94 11.47
C PRO A 260 17.05 17.58 10.42
N ALA A 261 15.85 17.02 10.15
CA ALA A 261 14.88 17.71 9.29
C ALA A 261 14.24 18.95 9.97
N ARG A 262 14.27 19.01 11.30
CA ARG A 262 13.67 20.09 12.09
C ARG A 262 14.53 21.37 12.15
N VAL A 263 15.81 21.28 11.79
CA VAL A 263 16.73 22.44 11.79
C VAL A 263 16.67 23.22 10.46
N ALA A 264 16.20 22.60 9.38
CA ALA A 264 16.13 23.23 8.06
C ALA A 264 14.85 24.04 7.82
N PHE A 265 13.78 23.81 8.58
CA PHE A 265 12.49 24.50 8.39
C PHE A 265 12.34 25.76 9.27
N ASP A 266 13.15 25.90 10.32
CA ASP A 266 13.16 27.06 11.21
C ASP A 266 14.10 28.19 10.74
N ALA A 267 14.82 27.98 9.64
CA ALA A 267 15.67 28.98 9.02
C ALA A 267 15.10 29.37 7.65
N ASP A 268 14.12 30.27 7.65
CA ASP A 268 14.04 31.40 6.71
C ASP A 268 12.72 32.16 6.87
N ASN A 269 12.77 33.18 7.74
CA ASN A 269 11.82 34.27 7.77
C ASN A 269 11.96 35.11 6.48
N VAL A 270 11.29 34.69 5.39
CA VAL A 270 11.06 35.56 4.23
C VAL A 270 9.72 36.26 4.43
N ASN A 271 9.76 37.54 4.82
CA ASN A 271 8.58 38.35 5.12
C ASN A 271 8.20 39.26 3.93
N ASP A 272 8.09 38.69 2.71
CA ASP A 272 7.49 39.34 1.54
C ASP A 272 6.58 38.35 0.80
N SER A 273 5.27 38.63 0.81
CA SER A 273 4.22 37.78 0.26
C SER A 273 4.21 37.75 -1.27
N THR A 274 4.70 38.80 -1.94
CA THR A 274 4.63 38.93 -3.40
C THR A 274 5.69 38.07 -4.09
N GLN A 275 6.88 37.98 -3.50
CA GLN A 275 7.95 37.11 -3.97
C GLN A 275 7.65 35.62 -3.77
N LYS A 276 6.95 35.25 -2.68
CA LYS A 276 6.46 33.88 -2.44
C LYS A 276 5.44 33.45 -3.49
N GLN A 277 4.51 34.35 -3.86
CA GLN A 277 3.50 34.06 -4.87
C GLN A 277 4.10 33.89 -6.28
N ALA A 278 5.06 34.76 -6.65
CA ALA A 278 5.74 34.67 -7.94
C ALA A 278 6.65 33.42 -8.06
N ALA A 279 7.35 33.05 -6.97
CA ALA A 279 8.15 31.83 -6.92
C ALA A 279 7.27 30.56 -6.96
N TRP A 280 6.12 30.59 -6.28
CA TRP A 280 5.14 29.51 -6.26
C TRP A 280 4.50 29.25 -7.63
N ASN A 281 4.09 30.31 -8.34
CA ASN A 281 3.49 30.18 -9.67
C ASN A 281 4.50 29.62 -10.69
N LYS A 282 5.75 30.10 -10.66
CA LYS A 282 6.86 29.60 -11.49
C LYS A 282 7.20 28.12 -11.24
N LEU A 283 7.00 27.60 -10.04
CA LEU A 283 7.22 26.19 -9.68
C LEU A 283 6.05 25.27 -10.08
N CYS A 284 4.83 25.80 -10.11
CA CYS A 284 3.62 25.03 -10.39
C CYS A 284 3.16 25.10 -11.86
N GLY A 285 3.90 25.81 -12.72
CA GLY A 285 3.59 25.94 -14.15
C GLY A 285 2.41 26.86 -14.48
N TYR A 286 2.09 27.82 -13.60
CA TYR A 286 1.13 28.89 -13.83
C TYR A 286 1.80 30.17 -14.34
#